data_AF-A0A4Y8AWE2-F1
#
_entry.id   AF-A0A4Y8AWE2-F1
#
_cell.length_a   1.000
_cell.length_b   1.000
_cell.length_c   1.000
_cell.angle_alpha   90.00
_cell.angle_beta   90.00
_cell.angle_gamma   90.00
#
_symmetry.space_group_name_H-M   'P 1'
#
loop_
_entity.id
_entity.type
_entity.pdbx_description
1 polymer ?
#
loop_
_entity_poly.entity_id
_entity_poly.type
_entity_poly.pdbx_seq_one_letter_code
_entity_poly.pdbx_strand_id
1 'polypeptide(L)'
;MKRLLQLTLVLFIAISCELKKDDSCFSPPRQFNFDLVDATSLENLFVNETFTESAIKVYDETDEEVEFSLVFHDGRYILFLVDIGWELDPKTYTIELNSEISIVFTLDVDQIQSGSCTYFEVKEFDVEDYEYEELWPSGIIQIKMDLN
;
A
#
# COMPACT_ATOMS: atom_id res chain seq x y z
N MET A 1 -60.80 53.89 23.07
CA MET A 1 -60.81 52.45 23.43
C MET A 1 -61.11 51.61 22.21
N LYS A 2 -60.12 50.85 21.71
CA LYS A 2 -60.24 49.46 21.22
C LYS A 2 -58.87 49.01 20.71
N ARG A 3 -58.35 47.96 21.35
CA ARG A 3 -57.12 47.24 21.03
C ARG A 3 -57.36 46.37 19.80
N LEU A 4 -56.44 46.37 18.85
CA LEU A 4 -56.21 45.25 17.91
C LEU A 4 -54.70 45.29 17.60
N LEU A 5 -53.88 44.66 18.45
CA LEU A 5 -53.39 43.28 18.31
C LEU A 5 -52.54 43.07 17.05
N GLN A 6 -51.23 43.29 17.24
CA GLN A 6 -50.07 42.55 16.72
C GLN A 6 -50.20 41.81 15.39
N LEU A 7 -49.34 42.18 14.43
CA LEU A 7 -48.70 41.23 13.51
C LEU A 7 -47.40 41.86 12.96
N THR A 8 -46.36 41.84 13.79
CA THR A 8 -44.97 41.89 13.33
C THR A 8 -44.70 40.61 12.54
N LEU A 9 -44.86 40.68 11.21
CA LEU A 9 -44.39 39.65 10.29
C LEU A 9 -42.87 39.80 10.18
N VAL A 10 -42.15 39.22 11.14
CA VAL A 10 -40.71 39.00 11.02
C VAL A 10 -40.53 37.90 9.98
N LEU A 11 -40.23 38.32 8.75
CA LEU A 11 -39.85 37.43 7.66
C LEU A 11 -38.43 36.91 7.95
N PHE A 12 -38.32 35.92 8.83
CA PHE A 12 -37.14 35.06 8.90
C PHE A 12 -37.14 34.20 7.63
N ILE A 13 -36.52 34.73 6.58
CA ILE A 13 -36.09 33.92 5.45
C ILE A 13 -34.95 33.06 6.00
N ALA A 14 -35.31 31.89 6.54
CA ALA A 14 -34.37 30.82 6.79
C ALA A 14 -33.90 30.35 5.42
N ILE A 15 -32.84 31.00 4.92
CA ILE A 15 -32.01 30.45 3.86
C ILE A 15 -31.35 29.24 4.50
N SER A 16 -32.03 28.10 4.45
CA SER A 16 -31.43 26.80 4.75
C SER A 16 -30.38 26.57 3.68
N CYS A 17 -29.16 27.00 3.96
CA CYS A 17 -27.99 26.47 3.27
C CYS A 17 -27.95 24.98 3.60
N GLU A 18 -28.44 24.13 2.70
CA GLU A 18 -27.97 22.75 2.65
C GLU A 18 -26.48 22.84 2.28
N LEU A 19 -25.62 22.92 3.30
CA LEU A 19 -24.22 22.58 3.15
C LEU A 19 -24.21 21.09 2.79
N LYS A 20 -24.26 20.79 1.49
CA LYS A 20 -23.86 19.47 0.99
C LYS A 20 -22.42 19.29 1.48
N LYS A 21 -22.24 18.45 2.49
CA LYS A 21 -20.90 17.97 2.82
C LYS A 21 -20.44 17.19 1.60
N ASP A 22 -19.40 17.70 0.95
CA ASP A 22 -18.57 16.90 0.05
C ASP A 22 -17.85 15.88 0.94
N ASP A 23 -18.52 14.78 1.27
CA ASP A 23 -17.93 13.64 1.97
C ASP A 23 -17.13 12.80 0.95
N SER A 24 -16.35 13.44 0.08
CA SER A 24 -15.43 12.74 -0.82
C SER A 24 -14.30 12.16 0.04
N CYS A 25 -14.15 10.83 0.03
CA CYS A 25 -13.09 10.16 0.77
C CYS A 25 -12.13 9.44 -0.19
N PHE A 26 -10.86 9.41 0.17
CA PHE A 26 -9.81 8.83 -0.65
C PHE A 26 -8.86 8.03 0.22
N SER A 27 -8.71 6.74 -0.08
CA SER A 27 -7.71 5.86 0.54
C SER A 27 -6.67 5.49 -0.51
N PRO A 28 -5.37 5.78 -0.29
CA PRO A 28 -4.32 5.38 -1.23
C PRO A 28 -4.16 3.85 -1.28
N PRO A 29 -3.41 3.33 -2.27
CA PRO A 29 -2.95 1.94 -2.26
C PRO A 29 -2.27 1.56 -0.95
N ARG A 30 -2.35 0.26 -0.61
CA ARG A 30 -1.63 -0.26 0.56
C ARG A 30 -0.12 -0.23 0.30
N GLN A 31 0.66 -0.12 1.36
CA GLN A 31 2.10 -0.31 1.26
C GLN A 31 2.44 -1.79 1.14
N PHE A 32 3.45 -2.12 0.33
CA PHE A 32 3.97 -3.48 0.18
C PHE A 32 5.28 -3.58 0.95
N ASN A 33 5.22 -4.33 2.06
CA ASN A 33 6.33 -4.51 2.98
C ASN A 33 6.78 -5.97 2.91
N PHE A 34 8.07 -6.19 2.72
CA PHE A 34 8.69 -7.48 2.51
C PHE A 34 9.63 -7.83 3.66
N ASP A 35 9.50 -9.05 4.17
CA ASP A 35 10.42 -9.66 5.13
C ASP A 35 11.07 -10.87 4.45
N LEU A 36 12.34 -10.73 4.07
CA LEU A 36 13.07 -11.79 3.36
C LEU A 36 13.74 -12.69 4.38
N VAL A 37 13.35 -13.96 4.41
CA VAL A 37 13.83 -14.94 5.40
C VAL A 37 14.37 -16.20 4.74
N ASP A 38 15.33 -16.84 5.41
CA ASP A 38 15.75 -18.19 5.06
C ASP A 38 14.59 -19.18 5.26
N ALA A 39 14.34 -20.03 4.27
CA ALA A 39 13.18 -20.93 4.27
C ALA A 39 13.20 -21.97 5.41
N THR A 40 14.38 -22.33 5.92
CA THR A 40 14.54 -23.36 6.96
C THR A 40 14.51 -22.77 8.37
N SER A 41 15.30 -21.73 8.61
CA SER A 41 15.50 -21.11 9.92
C SER A 41 14.51 -19.98 10.21
N LEU A 42 13.87 -19.43 9.17
CA LEU A 42 13.04 -18.22 9.23
C LEU A 42 13.79 -16.99 9.77
N GLU A 43 15.12 -17.00 9.72
CA GLU A 43 15.96 -15.87 10.06
C GLU A 43 15.96 -14.86 8.91
N ASN A 44 15.84 -13.57 9.24
CA ASN A 44 15.86 -12.50 8.25
C ASN A 44 17.24 -12.40 7.58
N LEU A 45 17.25 -12.39 6.25
CA LEU A 45 18.47 -12.54 5.44
C LEU A 45 19.37 -11.30 5.47
N PHE A 46 18.87 -10.16 5.93
CA PHE A 46 19.70 -8.98 6.18
C PHE A 46 20.24 -8.96 7.62
N VAL A 47 19.54 -9.61 8.57
CA VAL A 47 20.01 -9.73 9.96
C VAL A 47 21.19 -10.70 10.06
N ASN A 48 21.15 -11.81 9.32
CA ASN A 48 22.26 -12.77 9.28
C ASN A 48 23.34 -12.44 8.24
N GLU A 49 23.31 -11.22 7.69
CA GLU A 49 24.31 -10.70 6.74
C GLU A 49 24.43 -11.48 5.41
N THR A 50 23.42 -12.30 5.06
CA THR A 50 23.37 -12.98 3.75
C THR A 50 23.25 -11.97 2.61
N PHE A 51 22.43 -10.94 2.80
CA PHE A 51 22.31 -9.81 1.90
C PHE A 51 22.66 -8.49 2.59
N THR A 52 23.03 -7.51 1.78
CA THR A 52 23.33 -6.14 2.24
C THR A 52 22.47 -5.14 1.48
N GLU A 53 22.07 -4.07 2.14
CA GLU A 53 21.25 -3.01 1.54
C GLU A 53 21.87 -2.45 0.24
N SER A 54 23.19 -2.29 0.21
CA SER A 54 23.92 -1.76 -0.95
C SER A 54 23.83 -2.60 -2.22
N ALA A 55 23.40 -3.87 -2.09
CA ALA A 55 23.21 -4.77 -3.22
C ALA A 55 21.77 -4.74 -3.76
N ILE A 56 20.82 -4.17 -3.00
CA ILE A 56 19.41 -4.15 -3.39
C ILE A 56 19.21 -3.17 -4.54
N LYS A 57 18.53 -3.64 -5.58
CA LYS A 57 17.99 -2.81 -6.64
C LYS A 57 16.59 -3.26 -6.95
N VAL A 58 15.74 -2.33 -7.38
CA VAL A 58 14.36 -2.64 -7.72
C VAL A 58 14.02 -1.99 -9.04
N TYR A 59 13.39 -2.76 -9.92
CA TYR A 59 13.00 -2.32 -11.27
C TYR A 59 11.57 -2.77 -11.58
N ASP A 60 10.88 -2.03 -12.44
CA ASP A 60 9.63 -2.47 -13.06
C ASP A 60 9.87 -3.25 -14.36
N GLU A 61 8.80 -3.65 -15.05
CA GLU A 61 8.90 -4.44 -16.28
C GLU A 61 9.49 -3.69 -17.49
N THR A 62 9.74 -2.39 -17.34
CA THR A 62 10.37 -1.53 -18.35
C THR A 62 11.82 -1.17 -18.03
N ASP A 63 12.39 -1.83 -17.01
CA ASP A 63 13.71 -1.55 -16.45
C ASP A 63 13.82 -0.16 -15.79
N GLU A 64 12.69 0.49 -15.45
CA GLU A 64 12.70 1.73 -14.68
C GLU A 64 12.95 1.45 -13.19
N GLU A 65 13.86 2.21 -12.58
CA GLU A 65 14.20 2.07 -11.16
C GLU A 65 13.01 2.44 -10.27
N VAL A 66 12.67 1.54 -9.34
CA VAL A 66 11.66 1.75 -8.31
C VAL A 66 12.35 2.09 -7.00
N GLU A 67 11.94 3.20 -6.38
CA GLU A 67 12.49 3.61 -5.09
C GLU A 67 12.08 2.63 -3.99
N PHE A 68 13.01 2.33 -3.09
CA PHE A 68 12.77 1.46 -1.94
C PHE A 68 13.42 2.02 -0.68
N SER A 69 13.00 1.49 0.46
CA SER A 69 13.66 1.72 1.74
C SER A 69 13.74 0.43 2.55
N LEU A 70 14.84 0.26 3.27
CA LEU A 70 15.06 -0.84 4.19
C LEU A 70 15.05 -0.30 5.63
N VAL A 71 14.13 -0.77 6.46
CA VAL A 71 13.96 -0.28 7.84
C VAL A 71 14.09 -1.42 8.84
N PHE A 72 14.94 -1.23 9.85
CA PHE A 72 15.03 -2.15 10.96
C PHE A 72 13.90 -1.93 11.97
N HIS A 73 13.04 -2.93 12.17
CA HIS A 73 11.92 -2.91 13.09
C HIS A 73 11.74 -4.27 13.77
N ASP A 74 11.61 -4.25 15.11
CA ASP A 74 11.36 -5.44 15.93
C ASP A 74 12.27 -6.65 15.63
N GLY A 75 13.57 -6.38 15.47
CA GLY A 75 14.58 -7.43 15.23
C GLY A 75 14.68 -7.91 13.79
N ARG A 76 14.00 -7.25 12.84
CA ARG A 76 13.98 -7.62 11.41
C ARG A 76 14.22 -6.42 10.53
N TYR A 77 14.78 -6.63 9.35
CA TYR A 77 14.78 -5.62 8.29
C TYR A 77 13.56 -5.82 7.40
N ILE A 78 12.78 -4.76 7.23
CA ILE A 78 11.61 -4.72 6.37
C ILE A 78 11.94 -3.86 5.15
N LEU A 79 11.88 -4.46 3.97
CA LEU A 79 12.02 -3.77 2.69
C LEU A 79 10.64 -3.29 2.26
N PHE A 80 10.49 -2.03 1.88
CA PHE A 80 9.24 -1.57 1.27
C PHE A 80 9.54 -0.77 0.00
N LEU A 81 8.65 -0.94 -0.98
CA LEU A 81 8.73 -0.25 -2.26
C LEU A 81 7.87 1.02 -2.19
N VAL A 82 8.45 2.12 -2.64
CA VAL A 82 7.81 3.43 -2.65
C VAL A 82 6.97 3.54 -3.91
N ASP A 83 5.79 4.13 -3.77
CA ASP A 83 4.89 4.52 -4.87
C ASP A 83 4.46 3.39 -5.82
N ILE A 84 4.44 2.13 -5.39
CA ILE A 84 3.82 1.04 -6.17
C ILE A 84 2.33 0.85 -5.84
N GLY A 85 1.58 0.33 -6.82
CA GLY A 85 0.15 0.02 -6.69
C GLY A 85 -0.77 1.19 -7.04
N TRP A 86 -0.22 2.27 -7.60
CA TRP A 86 -0.98 3.39 -8.16
C TRP A 86 -1.41 3.13 -9.60
N GLU A 87 -0.70 2.25 -10.28
CA GLU A 87 -0.92 1.79 -11.64
C GLU A 87 -2.15 0.87 -11.69
N LEU A 88 -3.02 1.11 -12.67
CA LEU A 88 -4.26 0.33 -12.85
C LEU A 88 -4.12 -0.81 -13.86
N ASP A 89 -2.99 -0.85 -14.57
CA ASP A 89 -2.61 -2.01 -15.38
C ASP A 89 -1.71 -2.91 -14.53
N PRO A 90 -1.80 -4.25 -14.66
CA PRO A 90 -0.91 -5.16 -13.94
C PRO A 90 0.56 -4.85 -14.21
N LYS A 91 1.35 -4.82 -13.14
CA LYS A 91 2.79 -4.52 -13.16
C LYS A 91 3.61 -5.70 -12.67
N THR A 92 4.82 -5.83 -13.19
CA THR A 92 5.78 -6.83 -12.72
C THR A 92 7.00 -6.11 -12.19
N TYR A 93 7.45 -6.50 -11.01
CA TYR A 93 8.58 -5.89 -10.33
C TYR A 93 9.65 -6.93 -10.07
N THR A 94 10.91 -6.50 -10.16
CA THR A 94 12.08 -7.32 -9.84
C THR A 94 12.85 -6.66 -8.70
N ILE A 95 13.04 -7.39 -7.60
CA ILE A 95 13.94 -7.02 -6.50
C ILE A 95 15.22 -7.85 -6.68
N GLU A 96 16.30 -7.22 -7.15
CA GLU A 96 17.62 -7.84 -7.20
C GLU A 96 18.27 -7.75 -5.81
N LEU A 97 18.80 -8.88 -5.31
CA LEU A 97 19.53 -8.95 -4.05
C LEU A 97 21.04 -9.11 -4.27
N ASN A 98 21.43 -9.68 -5.42
CA ASN A 98 22.79 -9.72 -5.96
C ASN A 98 22.75 -10.13 -7.45
N SER A 99 23.88 -10.51 -8.04
CA SER A 99 23.98 -10.89 -9.47
C SER A 99 23.33 -12.23 -9.84
N GLU A 100 22.97 -13.05 -8.87
CA GLU A 100 22.44 -14.41 -9.06
C GLU A 100 21.01 -14.55 -8.52
N ILE A 101 20.62 -13.69 -7.59
CA ILE A 101 19.37 -13.81 -6.84
C ILE A 101 18.53 -12.56 -7.05
N SER A 102 17.33 -12.78 -7.60
CA SER A 102 16.27 -11.80 -7.74
C SER A 102 14.94 -12.39 -7.29
N ILE A 103 14.02 -11.54 -6.86
CA ILE A 103 12.63 -11.87 -6.57
C ILE A 103 11.76 -11.16 -7.60
N VAL A 104 10.96 -11.91 -8.34
CA VAL A 104 9.99 -11.37 -9.30
C VAL A 104 8.60 -11.52 -8.71
N PHE A 105 7.82 -10.46 -8.74
CA PHE A 105 6.42 -10.50 -8.34
C PHE A 105 5.53 -9.66 -9.26
N THR A 106 4.29 -10.10 -9.42
CA THR A 106 3.26 -9.39 -10.17
C THR A 106 2.28 -8.73 -9.21
N LEU A 107 1.80 -7.54 -9.57
CA LEU A 107 0.84 -6.77 -8.81
C LEU A 107 -0.25 -6.21 -9.75
N ASP A 108 -1.51 -6.59 -9.48
CA ASP A 108 -2.70 -6.04 -10.14
C ASP A 108 -3.54 -5.31 -9.08
N VAL A 109 -3.81 -4.02 -9.32
CA VAL A 109 -4.56 -3.15 -8.42
C VAL A 109 -5.72 -2.50 -9.17
N ASP A 110 -6.89 -2.58 -8.56
CA ASP A 110 -8.09 -1.90 -9.02
C ASP A 110 -8.35 -0.62 -8.23
N GLN A 111 -8.80 0.43 -8.93
CA GLN A 111 -9.44 1.57 -8.29
C GLN A 111 -10.94 1.33 -8.19
N ILE A 112 -11.44 1.28 -6.96
CA ILE A 112 -12.86 1.10 -6.67
C ILE A 112 -13.48 2.43 -6.27
N GLN A 113 -14.58 2.79 -6.93
CA GLN A 113 -15.43 3.91 -6.53
C GLN A 113 -16.70 3.38 -5.86
N SER A 114 -16.90 3.73 -4.58
CA SER A 114 -18.09 3.36 -3.81
C SER A 114 -18.73 4.63 -3.24
N GLY A 115 -19.84 5.06 -3.84
CA GLY A 115 -20.46 6.35 -3.51
C GLY A 115 -19.56 7.53 -3.85
N SER A 116 -19.27 8.38 -2.87
CA SER A 116 -18.33 9.51 -2.98
C SER A 116 -16.88 9.13 -2.67
N CYS A 117 -16.61 7.86 -2.37
CA CYS A 117 -15.31 7.38 -1.93
C CYS A 117 -14.56 6.63 -3.02
N THR A 118 -13.25 6.82 -3.06
CA THR A 118 -12.33 6.10 -3.95
C THR A 118 -11.26 5.42 -3.11
N TYR A 119 -10.98 4.15 -3.39
CA TYR A 119 -9.91 3.38 -2.78
C TYR A 119 -9.32 2.39 -3.76
N PHE A 120 -8.20 1.77 -3.39
CA PHE A 120 -7.49 0.80 -4.21
C PHE A 120 -7.56 -0.58 -3.56
N GLU A 121 -7.79 -1.60 -4.36
CA GLU A 121 -7.90 -2.99 -3.93
C GLU A 121 -6.95 -3.86 -4.76
N VAL A 122 -6.15 -4.68 -4.07
CA VAL A 122 -5.26 -5.65 -4.73
C VAL A 122 -6.12 -6.78 -5.26
N LYS A 123 -6.13 -6.95 -6.59
CA LYS A 123 -6.79 -8.08 -7.24
C LYS A 123 -5.91 -9.32 -7.21
N GLU A 124 -4.64 -9.12 -7.57
CA GLU A 124 -3.66 -10.18 -7.69
C GLU A 124 -2.33 -9.67 -7.16
N PHE A 125 -1.69 -10.51 -6.36
CA PHE A 125 -0.33 -10.36 -5.93
C PHE A 125 0.27 -11.76 -5.94
N ASP A 126 1.36 -11.95 -6.67
CA ASP A 126 2.00 -13.25 -6.78
C ASP A 126 3.51 -13.12 -6.88
N VAL A 127 4.23 -13.97 -6.14
CA VAL A 127 5.69 -14.09 -6.18
C VAL A 127 6.02 -15.37 -6.91
N GLU A 128 6.83 -15.28 -7.97
CA GLU A 128 6.97 -16.38 -8.94
C GLU A 128 7.78 -17.58 -8.37
N ASP A 129 9.02 -17.33 -7.96
CA ASP A 129 10.00 -18.40 -7.66
C ASP A 129 10.10 -18.77 -6.17
N TYR A 130 9.35 -18.10 -5.30
CA TYR A 130 9.49 -18.25 -3.85
C TYR A 130 8.16 -18.44 -3.16
N GLU A 131 8.15 -19.31 -2.14
CA GLU A 131 7.01 -19.39 -1.24
C GLU A 131 6.92 -18.11 -0.40
N TYR A 132 5.70 -17.64 -0.18
CA TYR A 132 5.45 -16.47 0.66
C TYR A 132 4.15 -16.60 1.46
N GLU A 133 4.06 -15.82 2.53
CA GLU A 133 2.82 -15.65 3.30
C GLU A 133 2.64 -14.19 3.74
N GLU A 134 1.40 -13.72 3.83
CA GLU A 134 1.09 -12.41 4.40
C GLU A 134 0.81 -12.55 5.90
N LEU A 135 1.63 -11.90 6.73
CA LEU A 135 1.55 -11.96 8.17
C LEU A 135 0.40 -11.09 8.69
N TRP A 136 -0.56 -11.70 9.40
CA TRP A 136 -1.66 -10.97 10.04
C TRP A 136 -1.28 -10.54 11.48
N PRO A 137 -1.61 -9.31 11.93
CA PRO A 137 -2.37 -8.26 11.24
C PRO A 137 -1.49 -7.23 10.51
N SER A 138 -0.17 -7.45 10.40
CA SER A 138 0.76 -6.43 9.89
C SER A 138 0.68 -6.21 8.38
N GLY A 139 0.22 -7.21 7.62
CA GLY A 139 0.23 -7.17 6.15
C GLY A 139 1.63 -7.29 5.55
N ILE A 140 2.63 -7.71 6.34
CA ILE A 140 3.99 -7.93 5.85
C ILE A 140 4.01 -9.22 5.04
N ILE A 141 4.53 -9.15 3.83
CA ILE A 141 4.74 -10.27 2.93
C ILE A 141 6.09 -10.91 3.30
N GLN A 142 6.03 -12.05 3.98
CA GLN A 142 7.23 -12.82 4.30
C GLN A 142 7.56 -13.77 3.15
N ILE A 143 8.71 -13.57 2.51
CA ILE A 143 9.20 -14.39 1.40
C ILE A 143 10.27 -15.34 1.92
N LYS A 144 10.09 -16.64 1.66
CA LYS A 144 10.95 -17.72 2.13
C LYS A 144 11.90 -18.15 1.01
N MET A 145 13.19 -17.94 1.22
CA MET A 145 14.23 -18.24 0.23
C MET A 145 15.04 -19.46 0.66
N ASP A 146 15.09 -20.48 -0.20
CA ASP A 146 16.02 -21.61 -0.04
C ASP A 146 17.26 -21.33 -0.90
N LEU A 147 18.36 -20.99 -0.24
CA LEU A 147 19.61 -20.57 -0.89
C LEU A 147 20.64 -21.71 -1.02
N ASN A 148 20.18 -22.97 -0.85
CA ASN A 148 21.04 -24.17 -0.83
C ASN A 148 21.20 -24.86 -2.18
#